data_AF-A0A927MF42-F1
#
_entry.id   AF-A0A927MF42-F1
#
_cell.length_a   1.000
_cell.length_b   1.000
_cell.length_c   1.000
_cell.angle_alpha   90.00
_cell.angle_beta   90.00
_cell.angle_gamma   90.00
#
_symmetry.space_group_name_H-M   'P 1'
#
loop_
_entity.id
_entity.type
_entity.pdbx_description
1 polymer ?
#
loop_
_entity_poly.entity_id
_entity_poly.type
_entity_poly.pdbx_seq_one_letter_code
_entity_poly.pdbx_strand_id
1 'polypeptide(L)'
;MSEPVDRTRAPGSGPDARVEPGSGVGAGPADGRRGAWIRPLRTLALLSSGLLAGAFCYGALNVVQAFKAVPLDVRLTFHTALMRMNGPVMQTVMAVALLSTLALAILLRTTSRRLAGTASALVLTTFLVTRFGNVPINGQIKVWLATSVPADHAEILRRWELFNYVRTLAALTAFLLLLTLVDGVIARRGGAGAGAGGAA
;
A
#
# COMPACT_ATOMS: atom_id res chain seq x y z
N MET A 1 25.25 48.61 -84.07
CA MET A 1 26.58 48.40 -83.45
C MET A 1 26.36 48.57 -81.94
N SER A 2 26.20 47.55 -81.11
CA SER A 2 26.26 46.08 -81.25
C SER A 2 25.42 45.46 -80.13
N GLU A 3 24.75 44.34 -80.41
CA GLU A 3 24.30 43.36 -79.41
C GLU A 3 25.49 42.43 -79.06
N PRO A 4 25.50 41.68 -77.92
CA PRO A 4 24.74 40.43 -77.89
C PRO A 4 24.14 40.01 -76.53
N VAL A 5 23.10 39.18 -76.68
CA VAL A 5 22.55 38.15 -75.79
C VAL A 5 23.63 37.31 -75.08
N ASP A 6 23.43 37.02 -73.79
CA ASP A 6 23.80 35.72 -73.21
C ASP A 6 22.62 35.11 -72.44
N ARG A 7 22.30 33.88 -72.81
CA ARG A 7 21.31 32.99 -72.20
C ARG A 7 22.09 31.90 -71.48
N THR A 8 21.92 31.80 -70.17
CA THR A 8 22.09 30.53 -69.46
C THR A 8 20.96 30.29 -68.45
N ARG A 9 20.12 29.31 -68.81
CA ARG A 9 19.21 28.48 -67.98
C ARG A 9 20.09 27.69 -66.97
N ALA A 10 19.69 27.18 -65.80
CA ALA A 10 18.42 26.71 -65.24
C ALA A 10 18.59 26.50 -63.68
N PRO A 11 17.59 25.98 -62.93
CA PRO A 11 17.36 26.25 -61.50
C PRO A 11 17.99 25.24 -60.52
N GLY A 12 18.36 25.71 -59.32
CA GLY A 12 18.77 24.88 -58.19
C GLY A 12 17.77 24.92 -57.04
N SER A 13 16.95 23.87 -56.94
CA SER A 13 16.43 23.22 -55.73
C SER A 13 16.65 23.90 -54.36
N GLY A 14 15.56 24.29 -53.69
CA GLY A 14 15.47 24.10 -52.22
C GLY A 14 15.08 22.64 -51.90
N PRO A 15 14.84 22.24 -50.64
CA PRO A 15 15.03 22.95 -49.36
C PRO A 15 15.88 22.12 -48.36
N ASP A 16 16.52 22.74 -47.36
CA ASP A 16 16.98 22.00 -46.17
C ASP A 16 16.72 22.82 -44.90
N ALA A 17 15.44 22.82 -44.52
CA ALA A 17 15.06 23.05 -43.14
C ALA A 17 15.66 21.91 -42.31
N ARG A 18 16.66 22.22 -41.46
CA ARG A 18 17.07 21.31 -40.39
C ARG A 18 15.89 21.11 -39.44
N VAL A 19 15.13 20.06 -39.71
CA VAL A 19 14.23 19.45 -38.74
C VAL A 19 15.13 18.72 -37.74
N GLU A 20 15.35 19.34 -36.58
CA GLU A 20 15.84 18.65 -35.39
C GLU A 20 14.95 17.42 -35.16
N PRO A 21 15.49 16.19 -35.14
CA PRO A 21 14.70 15.03 -34.77
C PRO A 21 14.30 15.19 -33.31
N GLY A 22 13.02 15.50 -33.10
CA GLY A 22 12.40 15.49 -31.79
C GLY A 22 12.76 14.21 -31.07
N SER A 23 13.33 14.36 -29.87
CA SER A 23 13.54 13.31 -28.89
C SER A 23 12.19 12.81 -28.36
N GLY A 24 11.36 12.29 -29.26
CA GLY A 24 10.26 11.40 -28.93
C GLY A 24 10.86 10.06 -28.56
N VAL A 25 11.42 9.97 -27.35
CA VAL A 25 11.55 8.67 -26.68
C VAL A 25 10.12 8.20 -26.44
N GLY A 26 9.57 7.54 -27.46
CA GLY A 26 8.25 6.96 -27.42
C GLY A 26 8.20 6.00 -26.25
N ALA A 27 7.37 6.33 -25.26
CA ALA A 27 7.02 5.43 -24.18
C ALA A 27 6.54 4.13 -24.82
N GLY A 28 7.34 3.07 -24.70
CA GLY A 28 7.04 1.81 -25.37
C GLY A 28 5.71 1.22 -24.89
N PRO A 29 5.13 0.23 -25.60
CA PRO A 29 3.92 -0.46 -25.17
C PRO A 29 3.98 -1.01 -23.72
N ALA A 30 5.20 -1.26 -23.22
CA ALA A 30 5.45 -1.66 -21.84
C ALA A 30 5.18 -0.54 -20.80
N ASP A 31 5.42 0.72 -21.13
CA ASP A 31 5.20 1.86 -20.23
C ASP A 31 3.72 2.20 -20.09
N GLY A 32 2.97 2.10 -21.21
CA GLY A 32 1.51 2.24 -21.20
C GLY A 32 0.82 1.16 -20.37
N ARG A 33 1.26 -0.11 -20.48
CA ARG A 33 0.75 -1.22 -19.67
C ARG A 33 1.10 -1.06 -18.18
N ARG A 34 2.30 -0.58 -17.84
CA ARG A 34 2.68 -0.29 -16.44
C ARG A 34 1.75 0.75 -15.80
N GLY A 35 1.38 1.79 -16.54
CA GLY A 35 0.45 2.84 -16.07
C GLY A 35 -0.96 2.32 -15.77
N ALA A 36 -1.47 1.38 -16.56
CA ALA A 36 -2.81 0.81 -16.41
C ALA A 36 -2.99 0.07 -15.08
N TRP A 37 -1.97 -0.66 -14.62
CA TRP A 37 -2.05 -1.47 -13.41
C TRP A 37 -1.82 -0.71 -12.10
N ILE A 38 -1.20 0.47 -12.14
CA ILE A 38 -0.89 1.23 -10.91
C ILE A 38 -2.15 1.72 -10.19
N ARG A 39 -3.20 2.13 -10.93
CA ARG A 39 -4.46 2.61 -10.33
C ARG A 39 -5.18 1.50 -9.54
N PRO A 40 -5.53 0.34 -10.13
CA PRO A 40 -6.19 -0.72 -9.38
C PRO A 40 -5.33 -1.25 -8.23
N LEU A 41 -4.00 -1.32 -8.41
CA LEU A 41 -3.09 -1.74 -7.37
C LEU A 41 -3.07 -0.78 -6.16
N ARG A 42 -3.14 0.54 -6.40
CA ARG A 42 -3.31 1.54 -5.33
C ARG A 42 -4.61 1.35 -4.59
N THR A 43 -5.72 1.18 -5.31
CA THR A 43 -7.03 0.92 -4.70
C THR A 43 -7.00 -0.33 -3.84
N LEU A 44 -6.40 -1.41 -4.35
CA LEU A 44 -6.28 -2.67 -3.63
C LEU A 44 -5.42 -2.53 -2.36
N ALA A 45 -4.26 -1.87 -2.46
CA ALA A 45 -3.38 -1.62 -1.33
C ALA A 45 -4.05 -0.76 -0.26
N LEU A 46 -4.76 0.30 -0.67
CA LEU A 46 -5.46 1.20 0.23
C LEU A 46 -6.65 0.51 0.92
N LEU A 47 -7.47 -0.22 0.16
CA LEU A 47 -8.62 -0.94 0.69
C LEU A 47 -8.20 -2.02 1.69
N SER A 48 -7.26 -2.88 1.31
CA SER A 48 -6.80 -3.98 2.17
C SER A 48 -6.10 -3.46 3.43
N SER A 49 -5.24 -2.45 3.32
CA SER A 49 -4.57 -1.84 4.48
C SER A 49 -5.54 -1.07 5.36
N GLY A 50 -6.56 -0.42 4.79
CA GLY A 50 -7.61 0.27 5.54
C GLY A 50 -8.50 -0.68 6.33
N LEU A 51 -8.92 -1.80 5.71
CA LEU A 51 -9.64 -2.87 6.43
C LEU A 51 -8.80 -3.44 7.57
N LEU A 52 -7.49 -3.64 7.33
CA LEU A 52 -6.57 -4.15 8.34
C LEU A 52 -6.41 -3.18 9.52
N ALA A 53 -6.15 -1.91 9.22
CA ALA A 53 -6.02 -0.85 10.23
C ALA A 53 -7.31 -0.69 11.04
N GLY A 54 -8.47 -0.64 10.37
CA GLY A 54 -9.77 -0.52 11.01
C GLY A 54 -10.09 -1.71 11.93
N ALA A 55 -9.91 -2.94 11.44
CA ALA A 55 -10.16 -4.15 12.22
C ALA A 55 -9.25 -4.23 13.46
N PHE A 56 -7.96 -3.91 13.31
CA PHE A 56 -7.04 -3.92 14.45
C PHE A 56 -7.30 -2.78 15.44
N CYS A 57 -7.62 -1.57 14.97
CA CYS A 57 -7.98 -0.46 15.85
C CYS A 57 -9.26 -0.77 16.63
N TYR A 58 -10.30 -1.25 15.96
CA TYR A 58 -11.53 -1.69 16.63
C TYR A 58 -11.24 -2.82 17.63
N GLY A 59 -10.42 -3.79 17.24
CA GLY A 59 -9.96 -4.85 18.13
C GLY A 59 -9.28 -4.32 19.40
N ALA A 60 -8.32 -3.41 19.25
CA ALA A 60 -7.55 -2.85 20.37
C ALA A 60 -8.40 -1.94 21.28
N LEU A 61 -9.27 -1.12 20.70
CA LEU A 61 -10.05 -0.11 21.44
C LEU A 61 -11.34 -0.66 22.05
N ASN A 62 -11.98 -1.65 21.41
CA ASN A 62 -13.26 -2.19 21.87
C ASN A 62 -13.13 -3.65 22.33
N VAL A 63 -12.64 -4.54 21.46
CA VAL A 63 -12.65 -5.99 21.76
C VAL A 63 -11.74 -6.33 22.94
N VAL A 64 -10.53 -5.76 22.99
CA VAL A 64 -9.59 -5.98 24.10
C VAL A 64 -10.13 -5.39 25.40
N GLN A 65 -10.85 -4.27 25.35
CA GLN A 65 -11.46 -3.69 26.56
C GLN A 65 -12.66 -4.52 27.02
N ALA A 66 -13.48 -5.03 26.10
CA ALA A 66 -14.55 -5.95 26.41
C ALA A 66 -14.03 -7.23 27.08
N PHE A 67 -12.90 -7.79 26.60
CA PHE A 67 -12.23 -8.92 27.24
C PHE A 67 -11.81 -8.64 28.69
N LYS A 68 -11.47 -7.39 29.03
CA LYS A 68 -11.09 -7.00 30.40
C LYS A 68 -12.28 -6.79 31.32
N ALA A 69 -13.46 -6.52 30.76
CA ALA A 69 -14.67 -6.24 31.52
C ALA A 69 -15.45 -7.51 31.93
N VAL A 70 -15.12 -8.66 31.34
CA VAL A 70 -15.82 -9.93 31.58
C VAL A 70 -14.98 -10.90 32.43
N PRO A 71 -15.62 -11.87 33.11
CA PRO A 71 -14.91 -12.96 33.78
C PRO A 71 -13.91 -13.68 32.86
N LEU A 72 -12.84 -14.23 33.45
CA LEU A 72 -11.72 -14.80 32.69
C LEU A 72 -12.14 -15.96 31.78
N ASP A 73 -12.99 -16.86 32.27
CA ASP A 73 -13.54 -17.98 31.51
C ASP A 73 -14.31 -17.52 30.27
N VAL A 74 -15.14 -16.48 30.42
CA VAL A 74 -15.87 -15.85 29.32
C VAL A 74 -14.90 -15.23 28.32
N ARG A 75 -13.89 -14.49 28.81
CA ARG A 75 -12.81 -13.92 27.98
C ARG A 75 -12.13 -15.00 27.14
N LEU A 76 -11.62 -16.07 27.75
CA LEU A 76 -10.82 -17.08 27.06
C LEU A 76 -11.65 -17.87 26.03
N THR A 77 -12.91 -18.18 26.38
CA THR A 77 -13.85 -18.87 25.50
C THR A 77 -14.17 -18.01 24.27
N PHE A 78 -14.56 -16.75 24.49
CA PHE A 78 -14.88 -15.83 23.40
C PHE A 78 -13.65 -15.50 22.55
N HIS A 79 -12.48 -15.29 23.18
CA HIS A 79 -11.21 -15.07 22.48
C HIS A 79 -10.87 -16.22 21.54
N THR A 80 -11.00 -17.47 21.98
CA THR A 80 -10.69 -18.64 21.16
C THR A 80 -11.65 -18.77 19.98
N ALA A 81 -12.96 -18.59 20.21
CA ALA A 81 -13.97 -18.60 19.15
C ALA A 81 -13.71 -17.49 18.12
N LEU A 82 -13.44 -16.27 18.59
CA LEU A 82 -13.13 -15.12 17.75
C LEU A 82 -11.88 -15.37 16.90
N MET A 83 -10.78 -15.84 17.51
CA MET A 83 -9.52 -16.05 16.79
C MET A 83 -9.60 -17.19 15.76
N ARG A 84 -10.45 -18.19 15.98
CA ARG A 84 -10.72 -19.25 15.00
C ARG A 84 -11.35 -18.70 13.72
N MET A 85 -12.33 -17.79 13.87
CA MET A 85 -12.99 -17.15 12.72
C MET A 85 -12.10 -16.09 12.07
N ASN A 86 -11.41 -15.31 12.89
CA ASN A 86 -10.62 -14.16 12.43
C ASN A 86 -9.31 -14.58 11.73
N GLY A 87 -8.74 -15.73 12.09
CA GLY A 87 -7.44 -16.20 11.58
C GLY A 87 -7.34 -16.22 10.04
N PRO A 88 -8.20 -16.97 9.32
CA PRO A 88 -8.15 -17.06 7.86
C PRO A 88 -8.41 -15.73 7.16
N VAL A 89 -9.38 -14.95 7.67
CA VAL A 89 -9.77 -13.65 7.09
C VAL A 89 -8.61 -12.67 7.19
N MET A 90 -8.03 -12.51 8.38
CA MET A 90 -6.94 -11.57 8.60
C MET A 90 -5.69 -11.97 7.84
N GLN A 91 -5.32 -13.25 7.81
CA GLN A 91 -4.15 -13.70 7.04
C GLN A 91 -4.29 -13.40 5.55
N THR A 92 -5.48 -13.59 4.98
CA THR A 92 -5.76 -13.28 3.58
C THR A 92 -5.63 -11.78 3.32
N VAL A 93 -6.28 -10.94 4.14
CA VAL A 93 -6.20 -9.47 3.99
C VAL A 93 -4.77 -8.97 4.13
N MET A 94 -4.01 -9.50 5.10
CA MET A 94 -2.61 -9.13 5.31
C MET A 94 -1.71 -9.53 4.14
N ALA A 95 -1.92 -10.72 3.56
CA ALA A 95 -1.17 -11.16 2.38
C ALA A 95 -1.46 -10.24 1.19
N VAL A 96 -2.72 -9.90 0.94
CA VAL A 96 -3.12 -8.97 -0.13
C VAL A 96 -2.52 -7.59 0.10
N ALA A 97 -2.58 -7.05 1.32
CA ALA A 97 -1.97 -5.77 1.67
C ALA A 97 -0.45 -5.78 1.46
N LEU A 98 0.24 -6.84 1.88
CA LEU A 98 1.68 -6.96 1.75
C LEU A 98 2.10 -7.03 0.28
N LEU A 99 1.48 -7.89 -0.51
CA LEU A 99 1.81 -8.08 -1.92
C LEU A 99 1.50 -6.82 -2.74
N SER A 100 0.37 -6.17 -2.48
CA SER A 100 -0.01 -4.96 -3.21
C SER A 100 0.89 -3.76 -2.87
N THR A 101 1.23 -3.56 -1.59
CA THR A 101 2.17 -2.50 -1.18
C THR A 101 3.58 -2.75 -1.69
N LEU A 102 4.05 -4.00 -1.68
CA LEU A 102 5.35 -4.38 -2.23
C LEU A 102 5.41 -4.14 -3.74
N ALA A 103 4.37 -4.53 -4.48
CA ALA A 103 4.28 -4.27 -5.91
C ALA A 103 4.29 -2.76 -6.22
N LEU A 104 3.61 -1.92 -5.41
CA LEU A 104 3.72 -0.47 -5.54
C LEU A 104 5.13 0.05 -5.27
N ALA A 105 5.82 -0.48 -4.26
CA ALA A 105 7.20 -0.11 -3.96
C ALA A 105 8.16 -0.46 -5.12
N ILE A 106 7.89 -1.52 -5.87
CA ILE A 106 8.70 -1.89 -7.05
C ILE A 106 8.36 -0.99 -8.25
N LEU A 107 7.08 -0.66 -8.46
CA LEU A 107 6.61 0.05 -9.65
C LEU A 107 6.73 1.57 -9.58
N LEU A 108 6.66 2.17 -8.39
CA LEU A 108 6.72 3.62 -8.21
C LEU A 108 8.16 4.14 -8.13
N ARG A 109 8.34 5.46 -8.29
CA ARG A 109 9.65 6.13 -8.24
C ARG A 109 9.71 7.17 -7.11
N THR A 110 10.94 7.59 -6.78
CA THR A 110 11.27 8.71 -5.89
C THR A 110 10.55 8.66 -4.52
N THR A 111 9.75 9.68 -4.19
CA THR A 111 9.07 9.80 -2.90
C THR A 111 7.94 8.79 -2.76
N SER A 112 7.15 8.55 -3.81
CA SER A 112 6.06 7.56 -3.77
C SER A 112 6.59 6.13 -3.58
N ARG A 113 7.78 5.83 -4.12
CA ARG A 113 8.48 4.57 -3.84
C ARG A 113 8.82 4.42 -2.36
N ARG A 114 9.39 5.47 -1.74
CA ARG A 114 9.77 5.46 -0.32
C ARG A 114 8.55 5.23 0.56
N LEU A 115 7.44 5.96 0.32
CA LEU A 115 6.19 5.79 1.05
C LEU A 115 5.64 4.36 0.92
N ALA A 116 5.55 3.83 -0.30
CA ALA A 116 5.06 2.46 -0.52
C ALA A 116 5.98 1.41 0.10
N GLY A 117 7.30 1.59 0.02
CA GLY A 117 8.29 0.70 0.65
C GLY A 117 8.18 0.69 2.17
N THR A 118 8.08 1.85 2.80
CA THR A 118 7.88 1.96 4.26
C THR A 118 6.54 1.35 4.67
N ALA A 119 5.46 1.61 3.94
CA ALA A 119 4.17 0.98 4.19
C ALA A 119 4.25 -0.55 4.09
N SER A 120 4.94 -1.08 3.07
CA SER A 120 5.15 -2.51 2.89
C SER A 120 5.92 -3.14 4.06
N ALA A 121 6.98 -2.48 4.54
CA ALA A 121 7.74 -2.93 5.71
C ALA A 121 6.89 -2.93 7.00
N LEU A 122 6.00 -1.96 7.18
CA LEU A 122 5.08 -1.90 8.31
C LEU A 122 3.99 -2.98 8.23
N VAL A 123 3.44 -3.25 7.05
CA VAL A 123 2.50 -4.37 6.83
C VAL A 123 3.20 -5.71 7.10
N LEU A 124 4.44 -5.87 6.65
CA LEU A 124 5.26 -7.04 6.96
C LEU A 124 5.47 -7.18 8.47
N THR A 125 5.80 -6.09 9.16
CA THR A 125 5.93 -6.08 10.63
C THR A 125 4.64 -6.53 11.30
N THR A 126 3.50 -6.01 10.86
CA THR A 126 2.17 -6.41 11.34
C THR A 126 1.94 -7.92 11.17
N PHE A 127 2.32 -8.47 10.01
CA PHE A 127 2.21 -9.89 9.69
C PHE A 127 3.10 -10.75 10.60
N LEU A 128 4.38 -10.38 10.75
CA LEU A 128 5.33 -11.11 11.57
C LEU A 128 4.92 -11.11 13.04
N VAL A 129 4.54 -9.95 13.60
CA VAL A 129 4.05 -9.84 14.98
C VAL A 129 2.80 -10.69 15.18
N THR A 130 1.89 -10.71 14.21
CA THR A 130 0.70 -11.57 14.28
C THR A 130 1.08 -13.04 14.26
N ARG A 131 1.94 -13.45 13.31
CA ARG A 131 2.27 -14.86 13.07
C ARG A 131 3.12 -15.48 14.16
N PHE A 132 4.07 -14.72 14.71
CA PHE A 132 5.07 -15.19 15.67
C PHE A 132 4.82 -14.70 17.10
N GLY A 133 4.01 -13.67 17.30
CA GLY A 133 3.63 -13.17 18.62
C GLY A 133 2.22 -13.63 19.02
N ASN A 134 1.19 -13.10 18.36
CA ASN A 134 -0.20 -13.32 18.77
C ASN A 134 -0.70 -14.77 18.51
N VAL A 135 -0.39 -15.35 17.35
CA VAL A 135 -0.89 -16.69 16.97
C VAL A 135 -0.39 -17.80 17.90
N PRO A 136 0.90 -17.87 18.30
CA PRO A 136 1.36 -18.87 19.26
C PRO A 136 0.66 -18.76 20.61
N ILE A 137 0.46 -17.54 21.13
CA ILE A 137 -0.24 -17.32 22.39
C ILE A 137 -1.73 -17.71 22.28
N ASN A 138 -2.38 -17.42 21.15
CA ASN A 138 -3.75 -17.91 20.90
C ASN A 138 -3.83 -19.45 20.96
N GLY A 139 -2.78 -20.14 20.49
CA GLY A 139 -2.65 -21.59 20.61
C GLY A 139 -2.58 -22.05 22.07
N GLN A 140 -1.83 -21.34 22.91
CA GLN A 140 -1.76 -21.63 24.36
C GLN A 140 -3.12 -21.42 25.03
N ILE A 141 -3.79 -20.30 24.77
CA ILE A 141 -5.12 -19.99 25.32
C ILE A 141 -6.12 -21.11 24.97
N LYS A 142 -6.07 -21.62 23.74
CA LYS A 142 -6.93 -22.74 23.32
C LYS A 142 -6.66 -24.01 24.13
N VAL A 143 -5.40 -24.29 24.49
CA VAL A 143 -5.05 -25.44 25.34
C VAL A 143 -5.56 -25.24 26.77
N TRP A 144 -5.46 -24.04 27.34
CA TRP A 144 -5.91 -23.75 28.71
C TRP A 144 -7.39 -24.04 28.92
N LEU A 145 -8.23 -23.85 27.90
CA LEU A 145 -9.66 -24.18 27.95
C LEU A 145 -9.94 -25.67 28.13
N ALA A 146 -9.02 -26.55 27.71
CA ALA A 146 -9.15 -28.00 27.85
C ALA A 146 -8.42 -28.56 29.07
N THR A 147 -7.59 -27.77 29.73
CA THR A 147 -6.77 -28.19 30.86
C THR A 147 -7.02 -27.30 32.07
N SER A 148 -6.10 -26.36 32.33
CA SER A 148 -6.18 -25.38 33.40
C SER A 148 -5.45 -24.11 32.98
N VAL A 149 -5.88 -22.98 33.54
CA VAL A 149 -5.24 -21.69 33.33
C VAL A 149 -3.94 -21.65 34.15
N PRO A 150 -2.78 -21.33 33.54
CA PRO A 150 -1.52 -21.29 34.26
C PRO A 150 -1.44 -20.11 35.24
N ALA A 151 -0.61 -20.22 36.27
CA ALA A 151 -0.48 -19.18 37.30
C ALA A 151 0.02 -17.83 36.73
N ASP A 152 0.84 -17.86 35.68
CA ASP A 152 1.40 -16.70 35.00
C ASP A 152 0.56 -16.18 33.81
N HIS A 153 -0.69 -16.65 33.66
CA HIS A 153 -1.57 -16.29 32.53
C HIS A 153 -1.70 -14.78 32.31
N ALA A 154 -1.73 -13.98 33.38
CA ALA A 154 -1.86 -12.53 33.28
C ALA A 154 -0.70 -11.90 32.49
N GLU A 155 0.53 -12.35 32.71
CA GLU A 155 1.71 -11.85 31.98
C GLU A 155 1.69 -12.29 30.52
N ILE A 156 1.26 -13.52 30.26
CA ILE A 156 1.10 -14.04 28.88
C ILE A 156 0.05 -13.22 28.12
N LEU A 157 -1.08 -12.90 28.75
CA LEU A 157 -2.13 -12.07 28.17
C LEU A 157 -1.66 -10.63 27.96
N ARG A 158 -0.88 -10.06 28.88
CA ARG A 158 -0.27 -8.74 28.73
C ARG A 158 0.70 -8.68 27.53
N ARG A 159 1.50 -9.72 27.34
CA ARG A 159 2.38 -9.86 26.15
C ARG A 159 1.57 -9.96 24.86
N TRP A 160 0.47 -10.70 24.87
CA TRP A 160 -0.45 -10.74 23.72
C TRP A 160 -1.02 -9.36 23.39
N GLU A 161 -1.43 -8.60 24.41
CA GLU A 161 -1.92 -7.22 24.23
C GLU A 161 -0.84 -6.30 23.67
N LEU A 162 0.39 -6.38 24.17
CA LEU A 162 1.52 -5.62 23.63
C LEU A 162 1.73 -5.91 22.14
N PHE A 163 1.77 -7.19 21.74
CA PHE A 163 1.86 -7.56 20.33
C PHE A 163 0.66 -7.03 19.54
N ASN A 164 -0.54 -7.06 20.12
CA ASN A 164 -1.73 -6.52 19.50
C ASN A 164 -1.62 -4.99 19.27
N TYR A 165 -1.10 -4.23 20.22
CA TYR A 165 -0.88 -2.79 20.04
C TYR A 165 0.20 -2.50 18.99
N VAL A 166 1.33 -3.22 19.03
CA VAL A 166 2.41 -3.05 18.05
C VAL A 166 1.91 -3.27 16.62
N ARG A 167 1.22 -4.39 16.36
CA ARG A 167 0.66 -4.66 15.02
C ARG A 167 -0.41 -3.65 14.62
N THR A 168 -1.21 -3.16 15.57
CA THR A 168 -2.25 -2.15 15.31
C THR A 168 -1.62 -0.83 14.86
N LEU A 169 -0.62 -0.35 15.60
CA LEU A 169 0.10 0.89 15.27
C LEU A 169 0.84 0.77 13.93
N ALA A 170 1.47 -0.36 13.66
CA ALA A 170 2.13 -0.61 12.39
C ALA A 170 1.13 -0.60 11.21
N ALA A 171 0.00 -1.30 11.33
CA ALA A 171 -1.04 -1.32 10.29
C ALA A 171 -1.66 0.05 10.06
N LEU A 172 -1.97 0.79 11.14
CA LEU A 172 -2.51 2.14 11.05
C LEU A 172 -1.52 3.10 10.37
N THR A 173 -0.26 3.07 10.77
CA THR A 173 0.78 3.91 10.17
C THR A 173 0.97 3.57 8.69
N ALA A 174 0.98 2.28 8.33
CA ALA A 174 1.05 1.86 6.93
C ALA A 174 -0.12 2.41 6.10
N PHE A 175 -1.34 2.33 6.65
CA PHE A 175 -2.53 2.87 5.99
C PHE A 175 -2.45 4.39 5.79
N LEU A 176 -2.02 5.14 6.80
CA LEU A 176 -1.84 6.59 6.69
C LEU A 176 -0.79 6.97 5.62
N LEU A 177 0.32 6.22 5.53
CA LEU A 177 1.31 6.41 4.47
C LEU A 177 0.71 6.16 3.07
N LEU A 178 -0.16 5.16 2.93
CA LEU A 178 -0.84 4.90 1.66
C LEU A 178 -1.88 5.97 1.32
N LEU A 179 -2.60 6.50 2.30
CA LEU A 179 -3.49 7.66 2.11
C LEU A 179 -2.71 8.86 1.57
N THR A 180 -1.61 9.25 2.23
CA THR A 180 -0.77 10.37 1.77
C THR A 180 -0.19 10.13 0.37
N LEU A 181 0.16 8.89 0.03
CA LEU A 181 0.62 8.51 -1.30
C LEU A 181 -0.47 8.75 -2.36
N VAL A 182 -1.72 8.37 -2.06
CA VAL A 182 -2.86 8.52 -2.97
C VAL A 182 -3.28 9.98 -3.09
N ASP A 183 -3.41 10.71 -1.98
CA ASP A 183 -3.83 12.12 -1.96
C ASP A 183 -2.81 13.04 -2.66
N GLY A 184 -1.52 12.81 -2.41
CA GLY A 184 -0.45 13.56 -3.10
C GLY A 184 -0.43 13.33 -4.62
N VAL A 185 -1.01 12.24 -5.12
CA VAL A 185 -1.20 12.04 -6.56
C VAL A 185 -2.38 12.86 -7.09
N ILE A 186 -3.48 12.93 -6.35
CA ILE A 186 -4.67 13.70 -6.76
C ILE A 186 -4.32 15.19 -6.85
N ALA A 187 -3.66 15.74 -5.84
CA ALA A 187 -3.26 17.15 -5.81
C ALA A 187 -2.38 17.56 -7.00
N ARG A 188 -1.39 16.71 -7.38
CA ARG A 188 -0.52 16.97 -8.54
C ARG A 188 -1.26 16.95 -9.89
N ARG A 189 -2.32 16.14 -10.01
CA ARG A 189 -3.13 16.10 -11.24
C ARG A 189 -4.05 17.32 -11.37
N GLY A 190 -4.62 17.79 -10.25
CA GLY A 190 -5.44 19.00 -10.23
C GLY A 190 -4.65 20.25 -10.62
N GLY A 191 -3.42 20.39 -10.13
CA GLY A 191 -2.54 21.52 -10.47
C GLY A 191 -2.09 21.52 -11.95
N ALA A 192 -1.81 20.36 -12.53
CA ALA A 192 -1.42 20.25 -13.94
C ALA A 192 -2.59 20.54 -14.90
N GLY A 193 -3.82 20.18 -14.54
CA GLY A 193 -5.02 20.46 -15.35
C GLY A 193 -5.43 21.92 -15.33
N ALA A 194 -5.26 22.63 -14.21
CA ALA A 194 -5.57 24.05 -14.10
C ALA A 194 -4.60 24.94 -14.89
N GLY A 195 -3.32 24.57 -14.99
CA GLY A 195 -2.32 25.34 -15.75
C GLY A 195 -2.47 25.24 -17.27
N ALA A 196 -3.07 24.17 -17.79
CA ALA A 196 -3.27 23.99 -19.23
C ALA A 196 -4.52 24.72 -19.78
N GLY A 197 -5.47 25.09 -18.92
CA GLY A 197 -6.71 25.78 -19.30
C GLY A 197 -6.66 27.31 -19.26
N GLY A 198 -5.55 27.90 -18.77
CA GLY A 198 -5.41 29.36 -18.60
C GLY A 198 -4.63 30.08 -19.71
N ALA A 199 -4.28 29.39 -20.80
CA ALA A 199 -3.50 29.94 -21.91
C ALA A 199 -4.27 29.99 -23.24
N ALA A 200 -5.61 29.99 -23.19
CA ALA A 200 -6.48 30.15 -24.35
C ALA A 200 -7.14 31.53 -24.36
#